data_AF-A0A258QMJ2-F1
#
_entry.id   AF-A0A258QMJ2-F1
#
_cell.length_a   1.000
_cell.length_b   1.000
_cell.length_c   1.000
_cell.angle_alpha   90.00
_cell.angle_beta   90.00
_cell.angle_gamma   90.00
#
_symmetry.space_group_name_H-M   'P 1'
#
loop_
_entity.id
_entity.type
_entity.pdbx_description
1 polymer ?
#
loop_
_entity_poly.entity_id
_entity_poly.type
_entity_poly.pdbx_seq_one_letter_code
_entity_poly.pdbx_strand_id
1 'polypeptide(L)'
;MGLDSLMAVELALGIEKRTGVRLSAMALNEGPTVFRLAERILGMVQSQHTIQTHPQEETSLLDQLAQQHADGLTAEEQEVLKDLSKP
;
A
#
# COMPACT_ATOMS: atom_id res chain seq x y z
N MET A 1 -22.50 -20.75 18.43
CA MET A 1 -22.53 -21.46 17.13
C MET A 1 -21.31 -20.99 16.37
N GLY A 2 -20.26 -21.81 16.28
CA GLY A 2 -19.04 -21.44 15.56
C GLY A 2 -19.30 -21.31 14.06
N LEU A 3 -18.38 -20.65 13.34
CA LEU A 3 -18.32 -20.74 11.88
C LEU A 3 -18.17 -22.23 11.53
N ASP A 4 -19.15 -22.82 10.87
CA ASP A 4 -19.00 -24.16 10.34
C ASP A 4 -17.86 -24.18 9.31
N SER A 5 -17.23 -25.34 9.12
CA SER A 5 -16.02 -25.44 8.31
C SER A 5 -16.16 -24.89 6.88
N LEU A 6 -17.38 -24.89 6.32
CA LEU A 6 -17.65 -24.31 4.99
C LEU A 6 -17.77 -22.79 5.05
N MET A 7 -18.52 -22.24 6.01
CA MET A 7 -18.65 -20.78 6.17
C MET A 7 -17.33 -20.11 6.53
N ALA A 8 -16.44 -20.77 7.27
CA ALA A 8 -15.09 -20.27 7.53
C ALA A 8 -14.28 -20.11 6.24
N VAL A 9 -14.43 -21.04 5.29
CA VAL A 9 -13.77 -20.99 3.97
C VAL A 9 -14.40 -19.92 3.08
N GLU A 10 -15.73 -19.81 3.06
CA GLU A 10 -16.42 -18.76 2.29
C GLU A 10 -16.08 -17.36 2.78
N LEU A 11 -16.01 -17.18 4.10
CA LEU A 11 -15.59 -15.92 4.70
C LEU A 11 -14.13 -15.59 4.36
N ALA A 12 -13.22 -16.56 4.47
CA ALA A 12 -11.82 -16.37 4.08
C ALA A 12 -11.70 -15.96 2.60
N LEU A 13 -12.43 -16.63 1.71
CA LEU A 13 -12.45 -16.32 0.28
C LEU A 13 -13.08 -14.95 -0.01
N GLY A 14 -14.16 -14.60 0.70
CA GLY A 14 -14.81 -13.31 0.58
C GLY A 14 -13.90 -12.15 1.00
N ILE A 15 -13.08 -12.35 2.04
CA ILE A 15 -12.10 -11.36 2.48
C ILE A 15 -10.96 -11.25 1.47
N GLU A 16 -10.41 -12.37 0.98
CA GLU A 16 -9.35 -12.36 -0.04
C GLU A 16 -9.80 -11.62 -1.30
N LYS A 17 -11.01 -11.88 -1.80
CA LYS A 17 -11.56 -11.21 -2.99
C LYS A 17 -11.69 -9.68 -2.83
N ARG A 18 -11.97 -9.19 -1.61
CA ARG A 18 -12.20 -7.75 -1.36
C ARG A 18 -10.94 -6.99 -0.98
N THR A 19 -10.01 -7.66 -0.31
CA THR A 19 -8.84 -7.01 0.32
C THR A 19 -7.51 -7.46 -0.28
N GLY A 20 -7.49 -8.53 -1.06
CA GLY A 20 -6.27 -9.16 -1.56
C GLY A 20 -5.49 -9.93 -0.47
N VAL A 21 -6.00 -10.00 0.76
CA VAL A 21 -5.32 -10.67 1.87
C VAL A 21 -5.78 -12.11 2.01
N ARG A 22 -4.82 -13.04 2.07
CA ARG A 22 -5.08 -14.46 2.34
C ARG A 22 -5.19 -14.73 3.83
N LEU A 23 -6.30 -15.33 4.24
CA LEU A 23 -6.56 -15.79 5.59
C LEU A 23 -6.66 -17.30 5.62
N SER A 24 -6.01 -17.94 6.59
CA SER A 24 -6.20 -19.36 6.85
C SER A 24 -7.54 -19.59 7.53
N ALA A 25 -8.37 -20.49 6.98
CA ALA A 25 -9.63 -20.90 7.57
C ALA A 25 -9.47 -21.44 9.00
N MET A 26 -8.31 -22.03 9.32
CA MET A 26 -7.99 -22.53 10.66
C MET A 26 -7.85 -21.38 11.68
N ALA A 27 -7.30 -20.23 11.26
CA ALA A 27 -7.17 -19.04 12.09
C ALA A 27 -8.52 -18.33 12.37
N LEU A 28 -9.55 -18.60 11.55
CA LEU A 28 -10.92 -18.15 11.81
C LEU A 28 -11.63 -19.04 12.84
N ASN A 29 -11.23 -20.31 12.95
CA ASN A 29 -11.85 -21.28 13.86
C ASN A 29 -11.38 -21.16 15.32
N GLU A 30 -10.25 -20.47 15.57
CA GLU A 30 -9.71 -20.22 16.92
C GLU A 30 -10.50 -19.16 17.73
N GLY A 31 -11.68 -18.78 17.25
CA GLY A 31 -12.58 -17.87 17.96
C GLY A 31 -12.02 -16.46 18.23
N PRO A 32 -11.31 -15.79 17.30
CA PRO A 32 -11.10 -14.37 17.46
C PRO A 32 -12.46 -13.65 17.42
N THR A 33 -12.67 -12.68 18.31
CA THR A 33 -13.81 -11.77 18.16
C THR A 33 -13.75 -11.10 16.79
N VAL A 34 -14.92 -10.75 16.21
CA VAL A 34 -15.02 -10.05 14.92
C VAL A 34 -14.12 -8.80 14.90
N PHE A 35 -14.04 -8.09 16.02
CA PHE A 35 -13.21 -6.89 16.15
C PHE A 35 -11.71 -7.18 16.00
N ARG A 36 -11.18 -8.18 16.72
CA ARG A 36 -9.75 -8.56 16.60
C ARG A 36 -9.40 -9.09 15.22
N LEU A 37 -10.33 -9.78 14.57
CA LEU A 37 -10.16 -10.22 13.21
C LEU A 37 -10.07 -9.03 12.24
N ALA A 38 -10.93 -8.03 12.41
CA ALA A 38 -10.92 -6.82 11.59
C ALA A 38 -9.62 -6.02 11.77
N GLU A 39 -9.14 -5.83 13.01
CA GLU A 39 -7.86 -5.16 13.27
C GLU A 39 -6.68 -5.87 12.60
N ARG A 40 -6.64 -7.21 12.69
CA ARG A 40 -5.61 -8.01 12.04
C ARG A 40 -5.65 -7.86 10.52
N ILE A 41 -6.83 -7.87 9.92
CA ILE A 41 -7.01 -7.68 8.47
C ILE A 41 -6.52 -6.30 8.06
N LEU A 42 -6.89 -5.26 8.80
CA LEU A 42 -6.47 -3.90 8.53
C LEU A 42 -4.93 -3.78 8.54
N GLY A 43 -4.26 -4.37 9.53
CA GLY A 43 -2.80 -4.38 9.58
C GLY A 43 -2.17 -5.10 8.38
N MET A 44 -2.74 -6.23 7.94
CA MET A 44 -2.24 -6.96 6.76
C MET A 44 -2.38 -6.14 5.46
N VAL A 45 -3.52 -5.44 5.29
CA VAL A 45 -3.75 -4.58 4.11
C VAL A 45 -2.74 -3.43 4.08
N GLN A 46 -2.50 -2.78 5.23
CA GLN A 46 -1.53 -1.68 5.34
C GLN A 46 -0.11 -2.15 5.02
N SER A 47 0.31 -3.30 5.57
CA SER A 47 1.65 -3.86 5.30
C SER A 47 1.85 -4.23 3.83
N GLN A 48 0.83 -4.74 3.13
CA GLN A 48 0.92 -4.98 1.68
C GLN A 48 1.06 -3.70 0.86
N HIS A 49 0.54 -2.57 1.37
CA HIS A 49 0.69 -1.28 0.71
C HIS A 49 2.08 -0.68 0.93
N THR A 50 2.64 -0.80 2.14
CA THR A 50 3.96 -0.24 2.48
C THR A 50 5.13 -0.93 1.78
N ILE A 51 4.97 -2.17 1.32
CA ILE A 51 6.02 -2.90 0.58
C ILE A 51 6.16 -2.39 -0.88
N GLN A 52 5.15 -1.67 -1.41
CA GLN A 52 5.15 -1.19 -2.80
C GLN A 52 5.56 0.27 -2.96
N THR A 53 5.55 1.05 -1.88
CA THR A 53 6.16 2.38 -1.85
C THR A 53 7.58 2.24 -1.32
N HIS A 54 8.56 2.04 -2.20
CA HIS A 54 9.95 2.41 -1.89
C HIS A 54 10.07 3.91 -2.15
N PRO A 55 9.98 4.78 -1.11
CA PRO A 55 10.01 6.22 -1.33
C PRO A 55 11.34 6.63 -1.98
N GLN A 56 12.41 5.86 -1.71
CA GLN A 56 13.75 6.06 -2.24
C GLN A 56 13.85 5.79 -3.75
N GLU A 57 13.09 4.84 -4.29
CA GLU A 57 13.10 4.54 -5.73
C GLU A 57 12.33 5.61 -6.50
N GLU A 58 11.15 6.04 -5.99
CA GLU A 58 10.40 7.14 -6.59
C GLU A 58 11.17 8.47 -6.57
N THR A 59 11.80 8.84 -5.45
CA THR A 59 12.63 10.07 -5.41
C THR A 59 13.84 9.99 -6.34
N SER A 60 14.49 8.82 -6.45
CA SER A 60 15.64 8.64 -7.33
C SER A 60 15.26 8.76 -8.81
N LEU A 61 14.08 8.25 -9.19
CA LEU A 61 13.55 8.39 -10.55
C LEU A 61 13.17 9.85 -10.86
N LEU A 62 12.57 10.57 -9.90
CA LEU A 62 12.29 12.00 -10.05
C LEU A 62 13.57 12.83 -10.21
N ASP A 63 14.61 12.56 -9.41
CA ASP A 63 15.91 13.24 -9.50
C ASP A 63 16.61 12.95 -10.85
N GLN A 64 16.57 11.70 -11.32
CA GLN A 64 17.13 11.33 -12.63
C GLN A 64 16.39 12.01 -13.78
N LEU A 65 15.06 12.07 -13.72
CA LEU A 65 14.25 12.75 -14.73
C LEU A 65 14.54 14.27 -14.73
N ALA A 66 14.66 14.87 -13.55
CA ALA A 66 15.05 16.28 -13.40
C ALA A 66 16.44 16.54 -13.99
N GLN A 67 17.42 15.66 -13.76
CA GLN A 67 18.77 15.76 -14.33
C GLN A 67 18.78 15.57 -15.86
N GLN A 68 18.00 14.63 -16.39
CA GLN A 68 17.92 14.39 -17.84
C GLN A 68 17.27 15.56 -18.59
N HIS A 69 16.33 16.26 -17.96
CA HIS A 69 15.63 17.39 -18.57
C HIS A 69 16.23 18.76 -18.20
N ALA A 70 17.18 18.83 -17.25
CA ALA A 70 17.90 20.06 -16.90
C ALA A 70 18.74 20.63 -18.07
N ASP A 71 19.18 19.78 -19.01
CA ASP A 71 19.97 20.18 -20.19
C ASP A 71 19.09 20.80 -21.31
N GLY A 72 17.76 20.69 -21.20
CA GLY A 72 16.80 21.25 -22.14
C GLY A 72 16.00 22.43 -21.59
N LEU A 73 16.20 22.81 -20.33
CA LEU A 73 15.47 23.91 -19.70
C LEU A 73 15.97 25.25 -20.23
N THR A 74 15.07 26.02 -20.84
CA THR A 74 15.37 27.39 -21.26
C THR A 74 15.70 28.25 -20.04
N ALA A 75 16.52 29.29 -20.23
CA ALA A 75 16.93 30.17 -19.13
C ALA A 75 15.74 30.75 -18.34
N GLU A 76 14.59 30.89 -19.00
CA GLU A 76 13.32 31.36 -18.43
C GLU A 76 12.72 30.36 -17.43
N GLU A 77 12.76 29.06 -17.73
CA GLU A 77 12.24 27.99 -16.87
C GLU A 77 13.15 27.75 -15.65
N GLN A 78 14.47 27.95 -15.80
CA GLN A 78 15.43 27.89 -14.70
C GLN A 78 15.22 29.01 -13.67
N GLU A 79 14.76 30.18 -14.11
CA GLU A 79 14.49 31.33 -13.24
C GLU A 79 13.22 31.11 -12.41
N VAL A 80 12.17 30.54 -12.99
CA VAL A 80 10.92 30.20 -12.29
C VAL A 80 11.15 29.14 -11.22
N LEU A 81 11.96 28.11 -11.50
CA LEU A 81 12.30 27.08 -10.50
C LEU A 81 13.12 27.63 -9.32
N LYS A 82 14.03 28.58 -9.59
CA LYS A 82 14.80 29.26 -8.55
C LYS A 82 13.93 30.13 -7.65
N ASP A 83 12.89 30.73 -8.18
CA ASP A 83 11.98 31.58 -7.40
C ASP A 83 11.00 30.76 -6.55
N LEU A 84 10.58 29.57 -7.03
CA LEU A 84 9.81 28.60 -6.22
C LEU A 84 10.64 27.93 -5.11
N SER A 85 11.97 27.89 -5.23
CA SER A 85 12.88 27.30 -4.26
C SER A 85 13.30 28.27 -3.14
N LYS A 86 12.86 29.54 -3.17
CA LYS A 86 13.06 30.46 -2.04
C LYS A 86 12.02 30.16 -0.95
N PRO A 87 12.44 30.08 0.32
CA PRO A 87 11.53 29.87 1.45
C PRO A 87 10.60 31.06 1.70
#